data_AF-A0A848DIT5-F1
#
_entry.id   AF-A0A848DIT5-F1
#
_cell.length_a   1.000
_cell.length_b   1.000
_cell.length_c   1.000
_cell.angle_alpha   90.00
_cell.angle_beta   90.00
_cell.angle_gamma   90.00
#
_symmetry.space_group_name_H-M   'P 1'
#
loop_
_entity.id
_entity.type
_entity.pdbx_description
1 polymer ?
#
loop_
_entity_poly.entity_id
_entity_poly.type
_entity_poly.pdbx_seq_one_letter_code
_entity_poly.pdbx_strand_id
1 'polypeptide(L)'
;MTSSAWEYVEVSRRLAVVGPVIDPQSLIIIDDSRFSKDGASSPGATWMYCGALGKAGNCQIGVSVHAAVTGTSAAIDWRLFLPESWVRHHRCCGWDTEGPARNWVRRARVGIGDEVRHREKWRLALDMLDQITGPTASGWGPPLARQWPATPGTATPPSSA
;
A
#
# COMPACT_ATOMS: atom_id res chain seq x y z
N MET A 1 -9.45 -20.23 5.44
CA MET A 1 -9.10 -18.93 4.84
C MET A 1 -10.32 -18.06 4.95
N THR A 2 -10.25 -16.93 5.63
CA THR A 2 -11.35 -15.96 5.66
C THR A 2 -11.21 -15.08 4.44
N SER A 3 -11.88 -15.43 3.33
CA SER A 3 -12.03 -14.51 2.22
C SER A 3 -13.04 -13.44 2.61
N SER A 4 -12.71 -12.17 2.35
CA SER A 4 -13.70 -11.10 2.44
C SER A 4 -14.86 -11.39 1.49
N ALA A 5 -16.09 -11.10 1.90
CA ALA A 5 -17.24 -11.12 1.00
C ALA A 5 -17.23 -9.93 0.02
N TRP A 6 -16.37 -8.94 0.26
CA TRP A 6 -16.26 -7.73 -0.55
C TRP A 6 -15.10 -7.86 -1.54
N GLU A 7 -15.37 -7.46 -2.77
CA GLU A 7 -14.34 -7.31 -3.79
C GLU A 7 -13.49 -6.08 -3.44
N TYR A 8 -12.19 -6.29 -3.24
CA TYR A 8 -11.30 -5.29 -2.68
C TYR A 8 -11.10 -4.08 -3.60
N VAL A 9 -11.00 -4.31 -4.92
CA VAL A 9 -10.83 -3.23 -5.91
C VAL A 9 -12.02 -2.27 -5.86
N GLU A 10 -13.24 -2.77 -5.72
CA GLU A 10 -14.46 -1.96 -5.62
C GLU A 10 -14.53 -1.18 -4.31
N VAL A 11 -14.11 -1.76 -3.19
CA VAL A 11 -14.03 -1.05 -1.90
C VAL A 11 -13.07 0.13 -2.01
N SER A 12 -11.86 -0.11 -2.52
CA SER A 12 -10.84 0.94 -2.64
C SER A 12 -11.22 1.97 -3.69
N ARG A 13 -11.85 1.57 -4.81
CA ARG A 13 -12.41 2.49 -5.79
C ARG A 13 -13.43 3.44 -5.16
N ARG A 14 -14.36 2.93 -4.33
CA ARG A 14 -15.35 3.77 -3.64
C ARG A 14 -14.70 4.74 -2.66
N LEU A 15 -13.71 4.28 -1.90
CA LEU A 15 -12.98 5.13 -0.95
C LEU A 15 -12.15 6.21 -1.66
N ALA A 16 -11.52 5.88 -2.79
CA ALA A 16 -10.75 6.81 -3.60
C ALA A 16 -11.59 7.97 -4.18
N VAL A 17 -12.88 7.73 -4.47
CA VAL A 17 -13.80 8.79 -4.90
C VAL A 17 -14.25 9.67 -3.73
N VAL A 18 -14.47 9.09 -2.55
CA VAL A 18 -14.93 9.82 -1.37
C VAL A 18 -13.84 10.72 -0.79
N GLY A 19 -12.56 10.31 -0.82
CA GLY A 19 -11.44 11.09 -0.27
C GLY A 19 -11.37 12.54 -0.79
N PRO A 20 -11.26 12.77 -2.11
CA PRO A 20 -11.25 14.11 -2.69
C PRO A 20 -12.55 14.90 -2.51
N VAL A 21 -13.69 14.22 -2.33
CA VAL A 21 -14.99 14.87 -2.04
C VAL A 21 -15.02 15.45 -0.63
N ILE A 22 -14.22 14.92 0.29
CA ILE A 22 -14.16 15.40 1.68
C ILE A 22 -13.41 16.75 1.76
N ASP A 23 -12.33 16.96 0.98
CA ASP A 23 -11.62 18.25 0.92
C ASP A 23 -10.59 18.32 -0.25
N PRO A 24 -10.62 19.38 -1.10
CA PRO A 24 -9.57 19.66 -2.08
C PRO A 24 -8.18 19.89 -1.46
N GLN A 25 -8.09 20.23 -0.18
CA GLN A 25 -6.85 20.43 0.59
C GLN A 25 -6.39 19.15 1.31
N SER A 26 -7.00 18.00 1.03
CA SER A 26 -6.61 16.74 1.63
C SER A 26 -5.14 16.40 1.39
N LEU A 27 -4.47 15.97 2.46
CA LEU A 27 -3.13 15.45 2.44
C LEU A 27 -3.16 13.96 2.08
N ILE A 28 -2.24 13.55 1.22
CA ILE A 28 -2.00 12.14 0.94
C ILE A 28 -0.88 11.64 1.84
N ILE A 29 -1.18 10.64 2.66
CA ILE A 29 -0.23 10.01 3.59
C ILE A 29 0.05 8.59 3.12
N ILE A 30 1.34 8.22 3.06
CA ILE A 30 1.78 6.87 2.74
C ILE A 30 2.45 6.29 3.98
N ASP A 31 2.00 5.11 4.39
CA ASP A 31 2.54 4.42 5.56
C ASP A 31 2.82 2.93 5.30
N ASP A 32 3.82 2.38 5.98
CA ASP A 32 4.13 0.95 6.01
C ASP A 32 3.96 0.35 7.42
N SER A 33 2.75 -0.09 7.71
CA SER A 33 2.41 -0.68 9.00
C SER A 33 2.85 -2.14 9.11
N ARG A 34 3.46 -2.49 10.24
CA ARG A 34 3.90 -3.86 10.55
C ARG A 34 2.96 -4.51 11.55
N PHE A 35 2.51 -5.72 11.25
CA PHE A 35 1.58 -6.49 12.06
C PHE A 35 2.27 -7.76 12.55
N SER A 36 2.41 -7.93 13.87
CA SER A 36 2.97 -9.15 14.45
C SER A 36 2.11 -10.36 14.11
N LYS A 37 2.74 -11.49 13.80
CA LYS A 37 2.05 -12.74 13.44
C LYS A 37 2.60 -13.93 14.22
N ASP A 38 1.67 -14.78 14.64
CA ASP A 38 1.98 -16.07 15.22
C ASP A 38 1.95 -17.16 14.15
N GLY A 39 3.00 -18.00 14.13
CA GLY A 39 3.13 -19.13 13.22
C GLY A 39 3.45 -18.79 11.75
N ALA A 40 3.38 -19.81 10.89
CA ALA A 40 3.84 -19.75 9.50
C ALA A 40 2.72 -19.60 8.47
N SER A 41 1.46 -19.46 8.86
CA SER A 41 0.33 -19.47 7.91
C SER A 41 -0.07 -18.08 7.40
N SER A 42 0.54 -17.00 7.90
CA SER A 42 0.22 -15.64 7.45
C SER A 42 0.97 -15.29 6.16
N PRO A 43 0.28 -14.77 5.12
CA PRO A 43 0.91 -14.39 3.86
C PRO A 43 1.89 -13.22 4.06
N GLY A 44 3.04 -13.27 3.41
CA GLY A 44 4.09 -12.23 3.52
C GLY A 44 4.75 -12.08 4.90
N ALA A 45 4.39 -12.90 5.89
CA ALA A 45 5.02 -12.84 7.21
C ALA A 45 6.47 -13.36 7.17
N THR A 46 7.40 -12.57 7.70
CA THR A 46 8.82 -12.92 7.83
C THR A 46 9.43 -12.26 9.06
N TRP A 47 10.61 -12.71 9.46
CA TRP A 47 11.35 -12.12 10.56
C TRP A 47 11.91 -10.75 10.20
N MET A 48 11.54 -9.72 10.95
CA MET A 48 11.96 -8.34 10.74
C MET A 48 11.79 -7.52 12.02
N TYR A 49 12.42 -6.35 12.09
CA TYR A 49 12.14 -5.41 13.18
C TYR A 49 10.71 -4.87 13.10
N CYS A 50 9.98 -4.94 14.21
CA CYS A 50 8.64 -4.39 14.34
C CYS A 50 8.61 -3.36 15.47
N GLY A 51 8.30 -2.11 15.12
CA GLY A 51 8.24 -1.01 16.09
C GLY A 51 7.24 -1.27 17.21
N ALA A 52 6.06 -1.84 16.89
CA ALA A 52 5.05 -2.19 17.88
C ALA A 52 5.51 -3.27 18.87
N LEU A 53 6.40 -4.17 18.44
CA LEU A 53 7.01 -5.18 19.32
C LEU A 53 8.27 -4.67 20.04
N GLY A 54 8.86 -3.56 19.58
CA GLY A 54 10.16 -3.06 20.04
C GLY A 54 11.36 -3.99 19.74
N LYS A 55 11.16 -5.01 18.90
CA LYS A 55 12.18 -6.04 18.61
C LYS A 55 11.95 -6.69 17.26
N ALA A 56 12.91 -7.51 16.83
CA ALA A 56 12.73 -8.39 15.70
C ALA A 56 11.75 -9.52 16.03
N GLY A 57 10.82 -9.80 15.12
CA GLY A 57 9.84 -10.86 15.25
C GLY A 57 9.20 -11.18 13.91
N ASN A 58 8.39 -12.23 13.88
CA ASN A 58 7.62 -12.60 12.71
C ASN A 58 6.50 -11.59 12.47
N CYS A 59 6.60 -10.81 11.40
CA CYS A 59 5.65 -9.74 11.09
C CYS A 59 5.29 -9.73 9.60
N GLN A 60 4.07 -9.27 9.33
CA GLN A 60 3.57 -8.94 8.00
C GLN A 60 3.60 -7.42 7.82
N ILE A 61 3.76 -6.93 6.60
CA ILE A 61 3.75 -5.50 6.30
C ILE A 61 2.58 -5.17 5.37
N GLY A 62 1.76 -4.20 5.75
CA GLY A 62 0.81 -3.55 4.86
C GLY A 62 1.33 -2.17 4.46
N VAL A 63 1.36 -1.87 3.17
CA VAL A 63 1.61 -0.51 2.67
C VAL A 63 0.25 0.10 2.38
N SER A 64 0.02 1.34 2.81
CA SER A 64 -1.28 1.99 2.67
C SER A 64 -1.15 3.44 2.23
N VAL A 65 -2.15 3.91 1.50
CA VAL A 65 -2.35 5.31 1.15
C VAL A 65 -3.60 5.78 1.86
N HIS A 66 -3.51 6.94 2.51
CA HIS A 66 -4.61 7.58 3.22
C HIS A 66 -4.85 8.97 2.68
N ALA A 67 -6.12 9.36 2.57
CA ALA A 67 -6.51 10.75 2.45
C ALA A 67 -6.80 11.28 3.85
N ALA A 68 -6.22 12.42 4.22
CA ALA A 68 -6.38 13.03 5.53
C ALA A 68 -6.69 14.53 5.41
N VAL A 69 -7.59 15.01 6.26
CA VAL A 69 -7.93 16.42 6.41
C VAL A 69 -7.99 16.73 7.91
N THR A 70 -8.18 17.98 8.30
CA THR A 70 -8.31 18.32 9.71
C THR A 70 -9.47 17.53 10.34
N GLY A 71 -9.15 16.68 11.31
CA GLY A 71 -10.13 15.92 12.09
C GLY A 71 -10.58 14.58 11.50
N THR A 72 -10.14 14.19 10.29
CA THR A 72 -10.46 12.86 9.73
C THR A 72 -9.40 12.34 8.78
N SER A 73 -9.31 11.01 8.69
CA SER A 73 -8.45 10.31 7.73
C SER A 73 -9.09 8.99 7.34
N ALA A 74 -8.92 8.59 6.08
CA ALA A 74 -9.39 7.32 5.56
C ALA A 74 -8.32 6.64 4.71
N ALA A 75 -8.13 5.33 4.92
CA ALA A 75 -7.33 4.51 4.02
C ALA A 75 -8.08 4.35 2.69
N ILE A 76 -7.45 4.75 1.60
CA ILE A 76 -8.03 4.73 0.26
C ILE A 76 -7.49 3.59 -0.60
N ASP A 77 -6.28 3.10 -0.30
CA ASP A 77 -5.71 1.87 -0.87
C ASP A 77 -4.74 1.24 0.15
N TRP A 78 -4.64 -0.08 0.12
CA TRP A 78 -3.72 -0.87 0.91
C TRP A 78 -3.29 -2.13 0.17
N ARG A 79 -2.00 -2.44 0.27
CA ARG A 79 -1.41 -3.63 -0.36
C ARG A 79 -0.55 -4.39 0.62
N LEU A 80 -0.62 -5.72 0.52
CA LEU A 80 0.31 -6.59 1.21
C LEU A 80 1.69 -6.51 0.56
N PHE A 81 2.71 -6.13 1.33
CA PHE A 81 4.09 -6.25 0.89
C PHE A 81 4.56 -7.70 1.03
N LEU A 82 5.03 -8.28 -0.07
CA LEU A 82 5.58 -9.63 -0.12
C LEU A 82 7.12 -9.57 -0.13
N PRO A 83 7.82 -9.98 0.95
CA PRO A 83 9.28 -9.95 1.01
C PRO A 83 9.94 -10.83 -0.04
N GLU A 84 11.19 -10.54 -0.41
CA GLU A 84 11.95 -11.37 -1.35
C GLU A 84 12.10 -12.83 -0.90
N SER A 85 12.18 -13.08 0.41
CA SER A 85 12.24 -14.44 0.97
C SER A 85 11.03 -15.30 0.58
N TRP A 86 9.90 -14.69 0.22
CA TRP A 86 8.71 -15.40 -0.24
C TRP A 86 8.69 -15.70 -1.74
N VAL A 87 9.62 -15.16 -2.53
CA VAL A 87 9.65 -15.31 -3.99
C VAL A 87 10.98 -15.85 -4.52
N ARG A 88 12.07 -15.76 -3.74
CA ARG A 88 13.38 -16.22 -4.18
C ARG A 88 13.54 -17.73 -3.99
N HIS A 89 14.26 -18.33 -4.94
CA HIS A 89 14.67 -19.74 -4.94
C HIS A 89 15.90 -20.03 -4.09
N HIS A 90 16.47 -19.04 -3.39
CA HIS A 90 17.65 -19.21 -2.56
C HIS A 90 17.37 -18.65 -1.16
N ARG A 91 18.01 -19.23 -0.13
CA ARG A 91 17.96 -18.71 1.25
C ARG A 91 18.43 -17.26 1.25
N CYS A 92 17.56 -16.32 1.59
CA CYS A 92 17.91 -14.89 1.58
C CYS A 92 18.71 -14.46 2.80
N CYS A 93 18.68 -15.22 3.89
CA CYS A 93 19.38 -14.89 5.13
C CYS A 93 19.45 -16.12 6.05
N GLY A 94 20.43 -16.14 6.97
CA GLY A 94 20.68 -17.25 7.92
C GLY A 94 19.56 -17.55 8.92
N TRP A 95 18.43 -16.82 8.84
CA TRP A 95 17.20 -17.08 9.61
C TRP A 95 16.10 -17.78 8.78
N ASP A 96 16.32 -17.94 7.46
CA ASP A 96 15.47 -18.76 6.60
C ASP A 96 15.86 -20.23 6.76
N THR A 97 15.40 -20.82 7.86
CA THR A 97 15.72 -22.19 8.26
C THR A 97 15.03 -23.24 7.38
N GLU A 98 14.04 -22.83 6.58
CA GLU A 98 13.08 -23.74 5.95
C GLU A 98 13.24 -23.87 4.42
N GLY A 99 13.95 -22.92 3.80
CA GLY A 99 14.44 -23.04 2.43
C GLY A 99 13.38 -22.91 1.31
N PRO A 100 13.84 -22.94 0.05
CA PRO A 100 13.04 -22.45 -1.10
C PRO A 100 11.80 -23.28 -1.43
N ALA A 101 11.87 -24.60 -1.26
CA ALA A 101 10.76 -25.52 -1.58
C ALA A 101 9.55 -25.31 -0.65
N ARG A 102 9.78 -24.97 0.62
CA ARG A 102 8.70 -24.66 1.56
C ARG A 102 8.02 -23.34 1.27
N ASN A 103 8.72 -22.36 0.69
CA ASN A 103 8.10 -21.08 0.32
C ASN A 103 6.99 -21.26 -0.71
N TRP A 104 7.19 -22.11 -1.73
CA TRP A 104 6.14 -22.43 -2.71
C TRP A 104 4.95 -23.16 -2.09
N VAL A 105 5.20 -24.16 -1.25
CA VAL A 105 4.12 -24.87 -0.52
C VAL A 105 3.32 -23.91 0.36
N ARG A 106 4.00 -22.99 1.05
CA ARG A 106 3.36 -21.99 1.89
C ARG A 106 2.55 -21.00 1.07
N ARG A 107 3.07 -20.49 -0.05
CA ARG A 107 2.35 -19.61 -1.00
C ARG A 107 1.07 -20.26 -1.51
N ALA A 108 1.17 -21.50 -1.99
CA ALA A 108 0.02 -22.26 -2.45
C ALA A 108 -1.02 -22.42 -1.34
N ARG A 109 -0.56 -22.76 -0.12
CA ARG A 109 -1.44 -22.90 1.06
C ARG A 109 -2.14 -21.59 1.44
N VAL A 110 -1.53 -20.43 1.20
CA VAL A 110 -2.10 -19.10 1.51
C VAL A 110 -2.74 -18.42 0.30
N GLY A 111 -2.82 -19.10 -0.85
CA GLY A 111 -3.48 -18.58 -2.06
C GLY A 111 -2.72 -17.46 -2.77
N ILE A 112 -1.40 -17.37 -2.60
CA ILE A 112 -0.57 -16.43 -3.37
C ILE A 112 -0.23 -17.10 -4.70
N GLY A 113 -0.73 -16.55 -5.80
CA GLY A 113 -0.50 -17.06 -7.16
C GLY A 113 0.97 -16.99 -7.61
N ASP A 114 1.29 -17.79 -8.63
CA ASP A 114 2.63 -17.91 -9.20
C ASP A 114 3.04 -16.68 -10.02
N GLU A 115 2.14 -15.75 -10.28
CA GLU A 115 2.38 -14.44 -10.92
C GLU A 115 2.81 -13.37 -9.92
N VAL A 116 2.47 -13.52 -8.63
CA VAL A 116 2.79 -12.50 -7.62
C VAL A 116 4.29 -12.47 -7.37
N ARG A 117 4.93 -11.32 -7.60
CA ARG A 117 6.36 -11.09 -7.37
C ARG A 117 6.59 -10.15 -6.20
N HIS A 118 7.81 -10.13 -5.70
CA HIS A 118 8.26 -9.09 -4.78
C HIS A 118 8.23 -7.74 -5.51
N ARG A 119 7.79 -6.71 -4.78
CA ARG A 119 7.81 -5.32 -5.19
C ARG A 119 8.29 -4.51 -4.00
N GLU A 120 9.18 -3.56 -4.24
CA GLU A 120 9.64 -2.63 -3.23
C GLU A 120 8.46 -1.79 -2.72
N LYS A 121 8.48 -1.43 -1.44
CA LYS A 121 7.38 -0.69 -0.81
C LYS A 121 7.08 0.63 -1.51
N TRP A 122 8.12 1.36 -1.93
CA TRP A 122 7.95 2.62 -2.66
C TRP A 122 7.31 2.41 -4.03
N ARG A 123 7.61 1.30 -4.72
CA ARG A 123 6.94 0.96 -5.98
C ARG A 123 5.47 0.62 -5.75
N LEU A 124 5.16 -0.13 -4.70
CA LEU A 124 3.78 -0.37 -4.29
C LEU A 124 3.05 0.95 -4.03
N ALA A 125 3.69 1.89 -3.33
CA ALA A 125 3.11 3.20 -3.06
C ALA A 125 2.84 4.00 -4.34
N LEU A 126 3.79 4.04 -5.28
CA LEU A 126 3.59 4.71 -6.58
C LEU A 126 2.49 4.02 -7.39
N ASP A 127 2.48 2.69 -7.47
CA ASP A 127 1.45 1.94 -8.18
C ASP A 127 0.05 2.18 -7.57
N MET A 128 -0.05 2.46 -6.26
CA MET A 128 -1.31 2.86 -5.60
C MET A 128 -1.69 4.31 -5.95
N LEU A 129 -0.74 5.24 -5.91
CA LEU A 129 -0.99 6.63 -6.29
C LEU A 129 -1.43 6.74 -7.76
N ASP A 130 -0.77 6.04 -8.67
CA ASP A 130 -1.13 5.99 -10.08
C ASP A 130 -2.54 5.41 -10.27
N GLN A 131 -2.90 4.39 -9.47
CA GLN A 131 -4.24 3.82 -9.50
C GLN A 131 -5.29 4.81 -8.96
N ILE A 132 -5.01 5.51 -7.86
CA ILE A 132 -5.93 6.47 -7.24
C ILE A 132 -6.11 7.73 -8.10
N THR A 133 -5.04 8.23 -8.70
CA THR A 133 -5.02 9.50 -9.45
C THR A 133 -5.19 9.32 -10.95
N GLY A 134 -5.01 8.10 -11.45
CA GLY A 134 -5.15 7.76 -12.86
C GLY A 134 -6.59 7.93 -13.36
N PRO A 135 -6.77 8.22 -14.65
CA PRO A 135 -8.09 8.38 -15.24
C PRO A 135 -8.93 7.09 -15.08
N THR A 136 -10.25 7.21 -14.94
CA THR A 136 -11.19 6.08 -14.73
C THR A 136 -11.02 4.88 -15.67
N ALA A 137 -10.42 5.09 -16.85
CA ALA A 137 -10.14 4.03 -17.84
C ALA A 137 -8.93 3.13 -17.46
N SER A 138 -7.99 3.62 -16.65
CA SER A 138 -6.79 2.90 -16.20
C SER A 138 -6.57 2.96 -14.67
N GLY A 139 -7.45 3.63 -13.94
CA GLY A 139 -7.40 3.84 -12.49
C GLY A 139 -8.79 4.05 -11.87
N TRP A 140 -8.83 4.50 -10.62
CA TRP A 140 -10.04 4.77 -9.83
C TRP A 140 -10.35 6.26 -9.70
N GLY A 141 -9.46 7.13 -10.17
CA GLY A 141 -9.66 8.57 -10.10
C GLY A 141 -10.85 9.01 -10.95
N PRO A 142 -11.58 10.07 -10.57
CA PRO A 142 -12.60 10.67 -11.44
C PRO A 142 -11.97 11.10 -12.77
N PRO A 143 -12.73 11.19 -13.88
CA PRO A 143 -12.19 11.66 -15.15
C PRO A 143 -11.47 12.99 -14.93
N LEU A 144 -10.17 13.02 -15.27
CA LEU A 144 -9.29 14.18 -15.12
C LEU A 144 -9.86 15.38 -15.88
N ALA A 145 -10.70 16.16 -15.21
CA ALA A 145 -11.18 17.44 -15.68
C ALA A 145 -11.26 18.39 -14.49
N ARG A 146 -10.13 19.08 -14.24
CA ARG A 146 -9.93 20.16 -13.26
C ARG A 146 -10.00 19.63 -11.83
N GLN A 147 -8.92 19.64 -11.06
CA GLN A 147 -8.69 20.67 -10.05
C GLN A 147 -7.31 20.42 -9.41
N TRP A 148 -6.23 20.76 -10.11
CA TRP A 148 -5.03 21.20 -9.41
C TRP A 148 -5.14 22.73 -9.35
N PRO A 149 -5.04 23.40 -8.19
CA PRO A 149 -4.99 24.85 -8.20
C PRO A 149 -3.76 25.24 -9.02
N ALA A 150 -4.00 26.02 -10.09
CA ALA A 150 -2.91 26.68 -10.80
C ALA A 150 -2.01 27.35 -9.75
N THR A 151 -0.69 27.20 -9.90
CA THR A 151 0.30 27.87 -9.06
C THR A 151 -0.17 29.29 -8.77
N PRO A 152 -0.26 29.73 -7.49
CA PRO A 152 -0.69 31.08 -7.21
C PRO A 152 0.22 32.02 -8.00
N GLY A 153 -0.38 32.79 -8.90
CA GLY A 153 0.35 33.74 -9.73
C GLY A 153 1.17 34.64 -8.83
N THR A 154 2.45 34.81 -9.15
CA THR A 154 3.33 35.79 -8.51
C THR A 154 2.65 37.15 -8.54
N ALA A 155 2.21 37.63 -7.38
CA ALA A 155 1.70 38.99 -7.25
C ALA A 155 2.83 39.95 -7.61
N THR A 156 2.67 40.70 -8.70
CA THR A 156 3.55 41.82 -9.03
C THR A 156 3.34 42.91 -7.98
N PRO A 157 4.38 43.38 -7.28
CA PRO A 157 4.21 44.48 -6.33
C PRO A 157 3.78 45.76 -7.08
N PRO A 158 2.94 46.61 -6.49
CA PRO A 158 2.52 47.85 -7.13
C PRO A 158 3.72 48.77 -7.34
N SER A 159 3.85 49.32 -8.55
CA SER A 159 4.83 50.36 -8.82
C SER A 159 4.43 51.62 -8.05
N SER A 160 5.30 52.05 -7.15
CA SER A 160 5.23 53.38 -6.53
C SER A 160 5.28 54.46 -7.61
N ALA A 161 4.24 55.27 -7.70
CA ALA A 161 4.21 56.55 -8.42
C ALA A 161 3.98 57.67 -7.39
#